data_AF-A0A916HP58-F1
#
_entry.id   AF-A0A916HP58-F1
#
_cell.length_a   1.000
_cell.length_b   1.000
_cell.length_c   1.000
_cell.angle_alpha   90.00
_cell.angle_beta   90.00
_cell.angle_gamma   90.00
#
_symmetry.space_group_name_H-M   'P 1'
#
loop_
_entity.id
_entity.type
_entity.pdbx_description
1 polymer ?
#
loop_
_entity_poly.entity_id
_entity_poly.type
_entity_poly.pdbx_seq_one_letter_code
_entity_poly.pdbx_strand_id
1 'polypeptide(L)'
;MVMTTVTIELDDELMARVIRLATARQVTVQEMVQRLLRVIAAPELKRTDLPPVTQQALGMLPALSDEQVSSVLEDERKRRFGAE
;
A
#
# COMPACT_ATOMS: atom_id res chain seq x y z
N MET A 1 -8.61 17.88 -22.17
CA MET A 1 -8.20 16.99 -21.07
C MET A 1 -7.28 17.79 -20.16
N VAL A 2 -7.57 17.86 -18.86
CA VAL A 2 -6.67 18.52 -17.91
C VAL A 2 -5.54 17.54 -17.60
N MET A 3 -4.30 17.95 -17.86
CA MET A 3 -3.11 17.17 -17.52
C MET A 3 -2.59 17.67 -16.18
N THR A 4 -2.80 16.88 -15.12
CA THR A 4 -2.30 17.20 -13.78
C THR A 4 -0.94 16.55 -13.58
N THR A 5 0.06 17.35 -13.22
CA THR A 5 1.41 16.88 -12.92
C THR A 5 1.59 16.70 -11.42
N VAL A 6 2.28 15.63 -11.01
CA VAL A 6 2.71 15.40 -9.63
C VAL A 6 4.23 15.39 -9.61
N THR A 7 4.83 16.26 -8.80
CA THR A 7 6.28 16.32 -8.57
C THR A 7 6.56 15.82 -7.16
N ILE A 8 7.51 14.91 -7.01
CA ILE A 8 7.92 14.34 -5.72
C ILE A 8 9.43 14.51 -5.60
N GLU A 9 9.88 15.15 -4.53
CA GLU A 9 11.29 15.26 -4.20
C GLU A 9 11.72 14.02 -3.42
N LEU A 10 12.77 13.35 -3.90
CA LEU A 10 13.35 12.16 -3.29
C LEU A 10 14.87 12.38 -3.25
N ASP A 11 15.51 11.91 -2.19
CA ASP A 11 16.97 11.78 -2.19
C ASP A 11 17.43 10.68 -3.17
N ASP A 12 18.70 10.75 -3.56
CA ASP A 12 19.27 9.85 -4.57
C ASP A 12 19.28 8.38 -4.11
N GLU A 13 19.46 8.13 -2.81
CA GLU A 13 19.48 6.77 -2.27
C GLU A 13 18.10 6.11 -2.36
N LEU A 14 17.07 6.85 -1.97
CA LEU A 14 15.68 6.42 -2.05
C LEU A 14 15.25 6.21 -3.49
N MET A 15 15.62 7.13 -4.40
CA MET A 15 15.35 6.96 -5.83
C MET A 15 16.00 5.67 -6.36
N ALA A 16 17.27 5.42 -6.04
CA ALA A 16 17.96 4.20 -6.45
C ALA A 16 17.27 2.92 -5.90
N ARG A 17 16.82 2.95 -4.65
CA ARG A 17 16.06 1.83 -4.03
C ARG A 17 14.73 1.59 -4.75
N VAL A 18 13.99 2.66 -5.05
CA VAL A 18 12.70 2.59 -5.75
C VAL A 18 12.87 2.05 -7.17
N ILE A 19 13.90 2.48 -7.90
CA ILE A 19 14.22 1.96 -9.23
C ILE A 19 14.53 0.45 -9.16
N ARG A 20 15.37 0.01 -8.22
CA ARG A 20 15.67 -1.42 -8.03
C ARG A 20 14.40 -2.24 -7.78
N LEU A 21 13.50 -1.73 -6.94
CA LEU A 21 12.23 -2.37 -6.62
C LEU A 21 11.29 -2.44 -7.84
N ALA A 22 11.21 -1.35 -8.61
CA ALA A 22 10.44 -1.26 -9.84
C ALA A 22 10.93 -2.28 -10.88
N THR A 23 12.26 -2.36 -11.09
CA THR A 23 12.88 -3.36 -11.96
C THR A 23 12.59 -4.79 -11.52
N ALA A 24 12.76 -5.11 -10.23
CA ALA A 24 12.48 -6.44 -9.70
C ALA A 24 11.01 -6.86 -9.89
N ARG A 25 10.09 -5.88 -9.90
CA ARG A 25 8.65 -6.10 -10.09
C ARG A 25 8.19 -5.92 -11.54
N GLN A 26 9.11 -5.68 -12.47
CA GLN A 26 8.82 -5.44 -13.90
C GLN A 26 7.78 -4.34 -14.11
N VAL A 27 7.86 -3.26 -13.33
CA VAL A 27 7.00 -2.07 -13.44
C VAL A 27 7.86 -0.81 -13.44
N THR A 28 7.28 0.32 -13.83
CA THR A 28 7.92 1.64 -13.71
C THR A 28 7.64 2.29 -12.36
N VAL A 29 8.52 3.20 -11.94
CA VAL A 29 8.30 4.03 -10.74
C VAL A 29 6.99 4.81 -10.84
N GLN A 30 6.69 5.33 -12.04
CA GLN A 30 5.44 6.04 -12.30
C GLN A 30 4.21 5.16 -12.07
N GLU A 31 4.21 3.92 -12.54
CA GLU A 31 3.10 2.98 -12.32
C GLU A 31 2.93 2.65 -10.83
N MET A 32 4.03 2.54 -10.08
CA MET A 32 3.95 2.34 -8.63
C MET A 32 3.28 3.52 -7.93
N VAL A 33 3.67 4.76 -8.26
CA VAL A 33 3.07 5.98 -7.70
C VAL A 33 1.60 6.09 -8.09
N GLN A 34 1.25 5.80 -9.36
CA GLN A 34 -0.14 5.80 -9.81
C GLN A 34 -1.00 4.78 -9.06
N ARG A 35 -0.49 3.57 -8.83
CA ARG A 35 -1.20 2.55 -8.04
C ARG A 35 -1.40 3.02 -6.60
N LEU A 36 -0.37 3.61 -5.99
CA LEU A 36 -0.47 4.15 -4.63
C LEU A 36 -1.53 5.26 -4.55
N LEU A 37 -1.53 6.21 -5.49
CA LEU A 37 -2.53 7.27 -5.54
C LEU A 37 -3.96 6.73 -5.69
N ARG A 38 -4.16 5.64 -6.45
CA ARG A 38 -5.48 4.98 -6.53
C ARG A 38 -5.91 4.36 -5.22
N VAL A 39 -4.98 3.79 -4.44
CA VAL A 39 -5.28 3.22 -3.13
C VAL A 39 -5.59 4.32 -2.11
N ILE A 40 -4.80 5.40 -2.10
CA ILE A 40 -5.02 6.53 -1.19
C ILE A 40 -6.31 7.28 -1.53
N ALA A 41 -6.59 7.48 -2.82
CA ALA A 41 -7.81 8.13 -3.28
C ALA A 41 -9.02 7.18 -3.30
N ALA A 42 -8.85 5.90 -2.92
CA ALA A 42 -9.97 5.00 -2.79
C ALA A 42 -10.93 5.58 -1.75
N PRO A 43 -12.24 5.72 -2.07
CA PRO A 43 -13.20 6.21 -1.10
C PRO A 43 -13.17 5.31 0.13
N GLU A 44 -13.29 5.91 1.32
CA GLU A 44 -13.43 5.14 2.55
C GLU A 44 -14.53 4.10 2.37
N LEU A 45 -14.20 2.86 2.75
CA LEU A 45 -15.12 1.74 2.66
C LEU A 45 -16.32 2.06 3.56
N LYS A 46 -17.47 2.43 2.98
CA LYS A 46 -18.65 2.69 3.79
C LYS A 46 -19.16 1.35 4.30
N ARG A 47 -19.60 1.31 5.57
CA ARG A 47 -20.24 0.11 6.14
C ARG A 47 -21.36 -0.42 5.25
N THR A 48 -22.09 0.46 4.56
CA THR A 48 -23.19 0.10 3.66
C THR A 48 -22.76 -0.70 2.43
N ASP A 49 -21.50 -0.59 2.03
CA ASP A 49 -20.96 -1.20 0.81
C ASP A 49 -20.47 -2.64 1.07
N LEU A 50 -20.55 -3.10 2.32
CA LEU A 50 -20.09 -4.41 2.78
C LEU A 50 -21.24 -5.41 2.91
N PRO A 51 -20.99 -6.73 2.77
CA PRO A 51 -21.97 -7.76 3.11
C PRO A 51 -22.39 -7.70 4.59
N PRO A 52 -23.64 -8.04 4.96
CA PRO A 52 -24.19 -7.84 6.32
C PRO A 52 -23.31 -8.35 7.46
N VAL A 53 -22.68 -9.52 7.28
CA VAL A 53 -21.77 -10.12 8.27
C VAL A 53 -20.53 -9.24 8.48
N THR A 54 -19.98 -8.71 7.39
CA THR A 54 -18.82 -7.82 7.44
C THR A 54 -19.19 -6.45 7.99
N GLN A 55 -20.42 -5.95 7.75
CA GLN A 55 -20.90 -4.70 8.34
C GLN A 55 -20.91 -4.76 9.87
N GLN A 56 -21.39 -5.89 10.42
CA GLN A 56 -21.44 -6.13 11.86
C GLN A 56 -20.04 -6.22 12.45
N ALA A 57 -19.11 -6.89 11.76
CA ALA A 57 -17.74 -7.06 12.23
C ALA A 57 -16.86 -5.81 12.07
N LEU A 58 -17.15 -4.92 11.10
CA LEU A 58 -16.36 -3.72 10.85
C LEU A 58 -16.42 -2.78 12.06
N GLY A 59 -15.29 -2.51 12.71
CA GLY A 59 -15.21 -1.71 13.94
C GLY A 59 -15.45 -2.48 15.25
N MET A 60 -15.71 -3.80 15.18
CA MET A 60 -15.59 -4.69 16.35
C MET A 60 -14.17 -5.23 16.53
N LEU A 61 -13.37 -5.19 15.47
CA LEU A 61 -11.96 -5.53 15.54
C LEU A 61 -11.20 -4.37 16.23
N PRO A 62 -10.41 -4.66 17.28
CA PRO A 62 -9.56 -3.64 17.89
C PRO A 62 -8.61 -3.09 16.82
N ALA A 63 -8.40 -1.77 16.85
CA ALA A 63 -7.38 -1.15 16.02
C ALA A 63 -6.03 -1.76 16.40
N LEU A 64 -5.38 -2.40 15.43
CA LEU A 64 -4.01 -2.88 15.61
C LEU A 64 -3.09 -1.66 15.69
N SER A 65 -2.15 -1.66 16.63
CA SER A 65 -1.10 -0.65 16.65
C SER A 65 -0.22 -0.77 15.41
N ASP A 66 0.47 0.32 15.05
CA ASP A 66 1.41 0.32 13.93
C ASP A 66 2.52 -0.74 14.08
N GLU A 67 2.90 -1.06 15.31
CA GLU A 67 3.82 -2.17 15.63
C GLU A 67 3.22 -3.54 15.30
N GLN A 68 1.95 -3.76 15.67
CA GLN A 68 1.26 -5.02 15.35
C GLN A 68 1.07 -5.19 13.85
N VAL A 69 0.73 -4.11 13.13
CA VAL A 69 0.64 -4.12 11.67
C VAL A 69 1.99 -4.43 11.04
N SER A 70 3.07 -3.78 11.51
CA SER A 70 4.43 -4.03 11.01
C SER A 70 4.86 -5.47 11.23
N SER A 71 4.61 -6.03 12.42
CA SER A 71 4.93 -7.43 12.73
C SER A 71 4.22 -8.41 11.79
N VAL A 72 2.92 -8.22 11.55
CA VAL A 72 2.14 -9.09 10.64
C VAL A 72 2.66 -8.99 9.21
N LEU A 73 3.02 -7.77 8.75
CA LEU A 73 3.59 -7.58 7.42
C LEU A 73 4.96 -8.23 7.28
N GLU A 74 5.81 -8.17 8.31
CA GLU A 74 7.10 -8.86 8.33
C GLU A 74 6.95 -10.37 8.30
N ASP A 75 6.05 -10.92 9.11
CA ASP A 75 5.78 -12.36 9.15
C ASP A 75 5.27 -12.88 7.81
N GLU A 76 4.36 -12.15 7.16
CA GLU A 76 3.90 -12.50 5.82
C GLU A 76 4.98 -12.35 4.75
N ARG A 77 5.85 -11.33 4.89
CA ARG A 77 7.00 -11.17 3.99
C ARG A 77 7.96 -12.35 4.11
N LYS A 78 8.30 -12.76 5.34
CA LYS A 78 9.15 -13.93 5.61
C LYS A 78 8.52 -15.21 5.06
N ARG A 79 7.21 -15.40 5.27
CA ARG A 79 6.46 -16.56 4.77
C ARG A 79 6.46 -16.64 3.25
N ARG A 80 6.20 -15.52 2.56
CA ARG A 80 6.06 -15.50 1.08
C ARG A 80 7.38 -15.51 0.33
N PHE A 81 8.41 -14.88 0.87
CA PHE A 81 9.64 -14.63 0.11
C PHE A 81 10.86 -15.36 0.68
N GLY A 82 10.71 -16.06 1.81
CA GLY A 82 11.84 -16.60 2.55
C GLY A 82 12.58 -15.48 3.28
N ALA A 83 12.99 -15.73 4.53
CA ALA A 83 13.90 -14.83 5.22
C ALA A 83 15.29 -14.94 4.56
N GLU A 84 15.89 -13.81 4.18
CA GLU A 84 17.36 -13.70 4.18
C GLU A 84 17.84 -13.61 5.63
#